data_AF-A0A1I6FEI0-F1
#
_entry.id   AF-A0A1I6FEI0-F1
#
_cell.length_a   1.000
_cell.length_b   1.000
_cell.length_c   1.000
_cell.angle_alpha   90.00
_cell.angle_beta   90.00
_cell.angle_gamma   90.00
#
_symmetry.space_group_name_H-M   'P 1'
#
loop_
_entity.id
_entity.type
_entity.pdbx_description
1 polymer ?
#
loop_
_entity_poly.entity_id
_entity_poly.type
_entity_poly.pdbx_seq_one_letter_code
_entity_poly.pdbx_strand_id
1 'polypeptide(L)'
;MSSAVGTRTSTGVLELAVEQVLASVRPTALGDPVVGARRAEESLRDALRDAGPVDDNTALQYALACAEAACEHLKYAEIQEARTLLTAARGQLVLAHEGV
;
A
#
# COMPACT_ATOMS: atom_id res chain seq x y z
N MET A 1 3.54 -10.15 25.27
CA MET A 1 2.23 -9.89 24.62
C MET A 1 2.17 -8.54 23.87
N SER A 2 3.22 -7.71 23.86
CA SER A 2 3.19 -6.38 23.20
C SER A 2 3.45 -6.37 21.68
N SER A 3 4.13 -7.38 21.11
CA SER A 3 4.43 -7.42 19.67
C SER A 3 3.18 -7.54 18.79
N ALA A 4 2.26 -8.44 19.13
CA ALA A 4 1.08 -8.75 18.31
C ALA A 4 0.05 -7.59 18.22
N VAL A 5 0.04 -6.70 19.22
CA VAL A 5 -0.81 -5.49 19.20
C VAL A 5 -0.16 -4.39 18.35
N GLY A 6 1.18 -4.26 18.42
CA GLY A 6 1.92 -3.33 17.57
C GLY A 6 1.81 -3.65 16.08
N THR A 7 1.88 -4.94 15.73
CA THR A 7 1.84 -5.40 14.33
C THR A 7 0.45 -5.26 13.70
N ARG A 8 -0.63 -5.58 14.42
CA ARG A 8 -2.01 -5.30 13.93
C ARG A 8 -2.26 -3.82 13.71
N THR A 9 -1.67 -2.97 14.54
CA THR A 9 -1.79 -1.51 14.38
C THR A 9 -1.03 -1.04 13.14
N SER A 10 0.15 -1.59 12.87
CA SER A 10 0.94 -1.29 11.66
C SER A 10 0.25 -1.75 10.37
N THR A 11 -0.25 -2.99 10.32
CA THR A 11 -0.97 -3.52 9.15
C THR A 11 -2.23 -2.70 8.83
N GLY A 12 -2.99 -2.29 9.85
CA GLY A 12 -4.16 -1.43 9.66
C GLY A 12 -3.81 -0.03 9.13
N VAL A 13 -2.68 0.55 9.56
CA VAL A 13 -2.18 1.82 9.02
C VAL A 13 -1.79 1.68 7.56
N LEU A 14 -1.09 0.60 7.20
CA LEU A 14 -0.73 0.33 5.80
C LEU A 14 -1.96 0.09 4.92
N GLU A 15 -2.95 -0.67 5.39
CA GLU A 15 -4.21 -0.89 4.67
C GLU A 15 -4.92 0.43 4.38
N LEU A 16 -5.06 1.28 5.40
CA LEU A 16 -5.66 2.60 5.24
C LEU A 16 -4.89 3.47 4.24
N ALA A 17 -3.56 3.44 4.27
CA ALA A 17 -2.74 4.17 3.31
C ALA A 17 -2.93 3.66 1.88
N VAL A 18 -2.94 2.34 1.67
CA VAL A 18 -3.21 1.72 0.37
C VAL A 18 -4.58 2.13 -0.18
N GLU A 19 -5.61 2.17 0.67
CA GLU A 19 -6.95 2.60 0.28
C GLU A 19 -7.01 4.09 -0.13
N GLN A 20 -6.33 4.95 0.62
CA GLN A 20 -6.23 6.37 0.30
C GLN A 20 -5.50 6.61 -1.02
N VAL A 21 -4.40 5.89 -1.25
CA VAL A 21 -3.65 5.95 -2.50
C VAL A 21 -4.51 5.44 -3.66
N LEU A 22 -5.22 4.31 -3.51
CA LEU A 22 -6.18 3.82 -4.51
C LEU A 22 -7.26 4.86 -4.86
N ALA A 23 -7.72 5.63 -3.88
CA ALA A 23 -8.70 6.68 -4.10
C ALA A 23 -8.10 7.88 -4.85
N SER A 24 -6.88 8.28 -4.51
CA SER A 24 -6.21 9.45 -5.10
C SER A 24 -5.76 9.23 -6.56
N VAL A 25 -5.46 7.99 -6.95
CA VAL A 25 -5.02 7.66 -8.32
C VAL A 25 -6.18 7.30 -9.27
N ARG A 26 -7.44 7.54 -8.86
CA ARG A 26 -8.59 7.39 -9.75
C ARG A 26 -8.50 8.42 -10.88
N PRO A 27 -8.91 8.08 -12.12
CA PRO A 27 -8.87 9.02 -13.25
C PRO A 27 -9.55 10.37 -12.96
N THR A 28 -10.65 10.36 -12.20
CA THR A 28 -11.39 11.59 -11.84
C THR A 28 -10.77 12.37 -10.68
N ALA A 29 -9.82 11.80 -9.94
CA ALA A 29 -9.22 12.38 -8.75
C ALA A 29 -7.80 12.93 -8.97
N LEU A 30 -7.12 12.48 -10.03
CA LEU A 30 -5.71 12.80 -10.29
C LEU A 30 -5.47 14.28 -10.62
N GLY A 31 -6.40 14.94 -11.32
CA GLY A 31 -6.11 16.24 -11.91
C GLY A 31 -5.00 16.10 -12.96
N ASP A 32 -3.82 16.68 -12.69
CA ASP A 32 -2.61 16.41 -13.47
C ASP A 32 -2.05 15.02 -13.12
N PRO A 33 -1.96 14.08 -14.08
CA PRO A 33 -1.56 12.71 -13.80
C PRO A 33 -0.15 12.56 -13.21
N VAL A 34 0.80 13.40 -13.62
CA VAL A 34 2.20 13.32 -13.16
C VAL A 34 2.32 13.84 -11.73
N VAL A 35 1.71 15.00 -11.45
CA VAL A 35 1.70 15.57 -10.09
C VAL A 35 0.90 14.69 -9.14
N GLY A 36 -0.25 14.18 -9.59
CA GLY A 36 -1.09 13.26 -8.83
C GLY A 36 -0.37 11.95 -8.50
N ALA A 37 0.29 11.34 -9.49
CA ALA A 37 1.10 10.14 -9.29
C ALA A 37 2.22 10.38 -8.28
N ARG A 38 2.96 11.48 -8.41
CA ARG A 38 4.05 11.83 -7.48
C ARG A 38 3.58 12.00 -6.04
N ARG A 39 2.43 12.63 -5.80
CA ARG A 39 1.86 12.77 -4.45
C ARG A 39 1.42 11.42 -3.87
N ALA A 40 0.79 10.59 -4.69
CA ALA A 40 0.38 9.24 -4.31
C ALA A 40 1.60 8.37 -3.96
N GLU A 41 2.67 8.51 -4.75
CA GLU A 41 3.96 7.85 -4.57
C GLU A 41 4.60 8.23 -3.22
N GLU A 42 4.74 9.54 -2.95
CA GLU A 42 5.27 10.04 -1.68
C GLU A 42 4.48 9.49 -0.47
N SER A 43 3.15 9.56 -0.54
CA SER A 43 2.26 9.05 0.52
C SER A 43 2.40 7.55 0.74
N LEU A 44 2.53 6.76 -0.33
CA LEU A 44 2.69 5.31 -0.23
C LEU A 44 4.06 4.94 0.34
N ARG A 45 5.13 5.63 -0.09
CA ARG A 45 6.48 5.43 0.40
C ARG A 45 6.60 5.69 1.90
N ASP A 46 5.95 6.75 2.38
CA ASP A 46 5.97 7.06 3.81
C ASP A 46 5.25 5.96 4.63
N ALA A 47 4.09 5.48 4.17
CA ALA A 47 3.41 4.36 4.82
C ALA A 47 4.24 3.06 4.82
N LEU A 48 4.95 2.77 3.73
CA LEU A 48 5.84 1.60 3.64
C LEU A 48 7.02 1.70 4.62
N ARG A 49 7.57 2.90 4.82
CA ARG A 49 8.65 3.13 5.79
C ARG A 49 8.17 2.87 7.22
N ASP A 50 6.92 3.20 7.51
CA ASP A 50 6.31 3.09 8.84
C ASP A 50 5.77 1.68 9.14
N ALA A 51 5.66 0.80 8.13
CA ALA A 51 5.11 -0.55 8.28
C ALA A 51 5.93 -1.46 9.23
N GLY A 52 7.18 -1.09 9.52
CA GLY A 52 8.04 -1.82 10.45
C GLY A 52 8.52 -3.18 9.91
N PRO A 53 9.25 -3.97 10.72
CA PRO A 53 9.74 -5.27 10.30
C PRO A 53 8.58 -6.25 10.05
N VAL A 54 8.75 -7.09 9.03
CA VAL A 54 7.75 -8.07 8.61
C VAL A 54 7.94 -9.36 9.39
N ASP A 55 6.91 -9.76 10.16
CA ASP A 55 6.86 -11.05 10.84
C ASP A 55 6.66 -12.21 9.83
N ASP A 56 6.56 -13.47 10.30
CA ASP A 56 6.30 -14.69 9.50
C ASP A 56 4.90 -14.74 8.83
N ASN A 57 4.27 -13.59 8.55
CA ASN A 57 3.00 -13.49 7.86
C ASN A 57 3.22 -13.33 6.35
N THR A 58 3.07 -14.43 5.60
CA THR A 58 3.24 -14.45 4.14
C THR A 58 2.32 -13.47 3.41
N ALA A 59 1.08 -13.29 3.86
CA ALA A 59 0.16 -12.35 3.24
C ALA A 59 0.64 -10.91 3.40
N LEU A 60 1.15 -10.54 4.58
CA LEU A 60 1.76 -9.23 4.80
C LEU A 60 3.01 -9.02 3.91
N GLN A 61 3.84 -10.04 3.74
CA GLN A 61 5.00 -9.98 2.84
C GLN A 61 4.57 -9.71 1.38
N TYR A 62 3.53 -10.39 0.90
CA TYR A 62 2.99 -10.13 -0.44
C TYR A 62 2.33 -8.77 -0.57
N ALA A 63 1.63 -8.30 0.47
CA ALA A 63 1.07 -6.96 0.50
C ALA A 63 2.15 -5.89 0.31
N LEU A 64 3.24 -6.01 1.08
CA LEU A 64 4.37 -5.09 1.01
C LEU A 64 5.04 -5.12 -0.35
N ALA A 65 5.33 -6.31 -0.89
CA ALA A 65 5.93 -6.43 -2.22
C ALA A 65 5.06 -5.79 -3.32
N CYS A 66 3.73 -5.99 -3.26
CA CYS A 66 2.82 -5.33 -4.19
C CYS A 66 2.79 -3.81 -4.01
N ALA A 67 2.78 -3.31 -2.78
CA ALA A 67 2.79 -1.88 -2.50
C ALA A 67 4.12 -1.20 -2.91
N GLU A 68 5.26 -1.85 -2.70
CA GLU A 68 6.57 -1.40 -3.18
C GLU A 68 6.63 -1.36 -4.71
N ALA A 69 6.13 -2.40 -5.39
CA ALA A 69 6.04 -2.40 -6.84
C ALA A 69 5.12 -1.29 -7.36
N ALA A 70 3.96 -1.07 -6.71
CA ALA A 70 3.07 0.03 -7.06
C ALA A 70 3.77 1.40 -6.91
N CYS A 71 4.56 1.56 -5.85
CA CYS A 71 5.37 2.75 -5.60
C CYS A 71 6.34 3.03 -6.76
N GLU A 72 6.98 1.99 -7.34
CA GLU A 72 7.82 2.15 -8.53
C GLU A 72 7.03 2.63 -9.75
N HIS A 73 5.88 2.02 -10.05
CA HIS A 73 5.02 2.42 -11.18
C HIS A 73 4.49 3.86 -11.04
N LEU A 74 4.20 4.31 -9.82
CA LEU A 74 3.76 5.70 -9.56
C LEU A 74 4.86 6.72 -9.90
N LYS A 75 6.15 6.39 -9.77
CA LYS A 75 7.26 7.29 -10.16
C LYS A 75 7.23 7.63 -11.65
N TYR A 76 6.70 6.73 -12.48
CA TYR A 76 6.61 6.89 -13.93
C TYR A 76 5.18 7.22 -14.42
N ALA A 77 4.27 7.55 -13.50
CA ALA A 77 2.85 7.79 -13.79
C ALA A 77 2.15 6.63 -14.53
N GLU A 78 2.59 5.39 -14.28
CA GLU A 78 1.97 4.15 -14.80
C GLU A 78 0.76 3.78 -13.92
N ILE A 79 -0.29 4.60 -14.03
CA ILE A 79 -1.43 4.59 -13.11
C ILE A 79 -2.18 3.25 -13.10
N GLN A 80 -2.30 2.56 -14.23
CA GLN A 80 -3.08 1.32 -14.30
C GLN A 80 -2.35 0.15 -13.62
N GLU A 81 -1.05 0.07 -13.83
CA GLU A 81 -0.13 -0.89 -13.24
C GLU A 81 -0.09 -0.68 -11.72
N ALA A 82 0.13 0.57 -11.29
CA ALA A 82 0.09 0.93 -9.87
C ALA A 82 -1.24 0.55 -9.21
N ARG A 83 -2.38 0.83 -9.86
CA ARG A 83 -3.71 0.46 -9.33
C ARG A 83 -3.92 -1.05 -9.22
N THR A 84 -3.41 -1.81 -10.19
CA THR A 84 -3.49 -3.27 -10.18
C THR A 84 -2.76 -3.83 -8.96
N LEU A 85 -1.53 -3.35 -8.74
CA LEU A 85 -0.71 -3.78 -7.62
C LEU A 85 -1.26 -3.32 -6.27
N LEU A 86 -1.77 -2.09 -6.16
CA LEU A 86 -2.44 -1.61 -4.94
C LEU A 86 -3.71 -2.42 -4.62
N THR A 87 -4.46 -2.85 -5.63
CA THR A 87 -5.63 -3.71 -5.44
C THR A 87 -5.22 -5.08 -4.91
N ALA A 88 -4.14 -5.65 -5.44
CA ALA A 88 -3.56 -6.90 -4.93
C ALA A 88 -3.05 -6.72 -3.49
N ALA A 89 -2.33 -5.63 -3.20
CA ALA A 89 -1.82 -5.31 -1.87
C ALA A 89 -2.96 -5.25 -0.84
N ARG A 90 -4.05 -4.54 -1.14
CA ARG A 90 -5.23 -4.48 -0.27
C ARG A 90 -5.82 -5.87 0.00
N GLY A 91 -5.95 -6.71 -1.03
CA GLY A 91 -6.44 -8.07 -0.86
C GLY A 91 -5.56 -8.90 0.10
N GLN A 92 -4.24 -8.76 0.00
CA GLN A 92 -3.30 -9.42 0.90
C GLN A 92 -3.34 -8.84 2.33
N LEU A 93 -3.57 -7.54 2.51
CA LEU A 93 -3.73 -6.93 3.84
C LEU A 93 -4.98 -7.43 4.57
N VAL A 94 -6.10 -7.60 3.85
CA VAL A 94 -7.31 -8.24 4.39
C VAL A 94 -7.00 -9.66 4.87
N LEU A 95 -6.32 -10.47 4.05
CA LEU A 95 -5.92 -11.84 4.43
C LEU A 95 -4.97 -11.85 5.63
N ALA A 96 -4.04 -10.90 5.71
CA ALA A 96 -3.11 -10.77 6.82
C ALA A 96 -3.83 -10.45 8.15
N HIS A 97 -4.96 -9.73 8.10
CA HIS A 97 -5.83 -9.47 9.25
C HIS A 97 -6.63 -10.70 9.69
N GLU A 98 -7.08 -11.53 8.75
CA GLU A 98 -7.88 -12.72 9.01
C GLU A 98 -7.07 -13.89 9.61
N GLY A 99 -5.74 -13.86 9.47
CA GLY A 99 -4.83 -14.77 10.20
C GLY A 99 -4.94 -16.24 9.78
N VAL A 100 -5.01 -16.49 8.47
CA VAL A 100 -4.98 -17.85 7.88
C VAL A 100 -3.57 -18.41 7.83
#